data_AF-A0A526V8G6-F1
#
_entry.id   AF-A0A526V8G6-F1
#
_cell.length_a   1.000
_cell.length_b   1.000
_cell.length_c   1.000
_cell.angle_alpha   90.00
_cell.angle_beta   90.00
_cell.angle_gamma   90.00
#
_symmetry.space_group_name_H-M   'P 1'
#
loop_
_entity.id
_entity.type
_entity.pdbx_description
1 polymer ?
#
loop_
_entity_poly.entity_id
_entity_poly.type
_entity_poly.pdbx_seq_one_letter_code
_entity_poly.pdbx_strand_id
1 'polypeptide(L)'
;ISVVTRKQLDDRQPGQLEDALSYLAGVTISPWGVDDRFDQCLIRGFDLCTSAIYRDGLPQKVIDFSGFKIEPYGLERIEVLKGPSSVLYGENEAGGMVNAVTKRPTDKPIYDGFLSYGSFNTVEAGLDIGGPIDDAGVWSYRLTGLVRNGALETDYSRNDRIFVAPAPSGSRMRRPR
;
A
#
# COMPACT_ATOMS: atom_id res chain seq x y z
N ILE A 1 10.55 12.50 8.75
CA ILE A 1 9.92 11.41 7.97
C ILE A 1 9.28 10.43 8.94
N SER A 2 8.10 9.91 8.62
CA SER A 2 7.45 8.84 9.39
C SER A 2 7.34 7.60 8.51
N VAL A 3 7.49 6.41 9.09
CA VAL A 3 7.43 5.15 8.35
C VAL A 3 6.48 4.21 9.07
N VAL A 4 5.50 3.67 8.34
CA VAL A 4 4.67 2.55 8.75
C VAL A 4 5.30 1.29 8.16
N THR A 5 5.84 0.44 9.02
CA THR A 5 6.60 -0.77 8.63
C THR A 5 5.68 -1.92 8.24
N ARG A 6 6.19 -2.90 7.47
CA ARG A 6 5.47 -4.17 7.19
C ARG A 6 4.92 -4.81 8.45
N LYS A 7 5.75 -4.92 9.48
CA LYS A 7 5.35 -5.48 10.78
C LYS A 7 4.14 -4.75 11.38
N GLN A 8 4.11 -3.42 11.33
CA GLN A 8 2.96 -2.65 11.82
C GLN A 8 1.71 -2.87 10.96
N LEU A 9 1.86 -3.06 9.66
CA LEU A 9 0.74 -3.41 8.76
C LEU A 9 0.21 -4.81 9.05
N ASP A 10 1.08 -5.78 9.35
CA ASP A 10 0.70 -7.14 9.72
C ASP A 10 0.01 -7.18 11.08
N ASP A 11 0.57 -6.49 12.08
CA ASP A 11 0.05 -6.47 13.45
C ASP A 11 -1.33 -5.77 13.53
N ARG A 12 -1.62 -4.83 12.62
CA ARG A 12 -2.85 -4.01 12.64
C ARG A 12 -3.88 -4.40 11.59
N GLN A 13 -3.48 -5.10 10.53
CA GLN A 13 -4.31 -5.51 9.40
C GLN A 13 -5.25 -4.38 8.89
N PRO A 14 -4.70 -3.21 8.50
CA PRO A 14 -5.52 -2.09 8.05
C PRO A 14 -6.26 -2.45 6.76
N GLY A 15 -7.56 -2.13 6.70
CA GLY A 15 -8.40 -2.42 5.54
C GLY A 15 -8.16 -1.47 4.36
N GLN A 16 -7.64 -0.27 4.65
CA GLN A 16 -7.36 0.79 3.68
C GLN A 16 -6.02 1.50 3.98
N LEU A 17 -5.54 2.33 3.05
CA LEU A 17 -4.29 3.06 3.25
C LEU A 17 -4.42 4.07 4.40
N GLU A 18 -5.54 4.80 4.45
CA GLU A 18 -5.81 5.78 5.51
C GLU A 18 -5.79 5.16 6.91
N ASP A 19 -6.37 3.97 7.08
CA ASP A 19 -6.34 3.22 8.34
C ASP A 19 -4.90 2.96 8.79
N ALA A 20 -4.01 2.62 7.86
CA ALA A 20 -2.61 2.38 8.16
C ALA A 20 -1.91 3.64 8.71
N LEU A 21 -2.33 4.82 8.26
CA LEU A 21 -1.77 6.12 8.62
C LEU A 21 -2.33 6.72 9.92
N SER A 22 -3.46 6.22 10.43
CA SER A 22 -4.18 6.79 11.59
C SER A 22 -3.36 6.99 12.87
N TYR A 23 -2.28 6.23 13.07
CA TYR A 23 -1.41 6.34 14.25
C TYR A 23 -0.23 7.32 14.05
N LEU A 24 -0.12 7.94 12.88
CA LEU A 24 0.90 8.94 12.63
C LEU A 24 0.46 10.31 13.17
N ALA A 25 1.34 10.95 13.94
CA ALA A 25 1.06 12.29 14.47
C ALA A 25 0.80 13.32 13.36
N GLY A 26 -0.24 14.13 13.51
CA GLY A 26 -0.62 15.18 12.55
C GLY A 26 -1.27 14.63 11.27
N VAL A 27 -1.81 13.41 11.32
CA VAL A 27 -2.66 12.82 10.29
C VAL A 27 -4.10 12.77 10.79
N THR A 28 -5.03 13.21 9.95
CA THR A 28 -6.48 13.03 10.14
C THR A 28 -6.97 12.12 9.01
N ILE A 29 -7.59 11.01 9.37
CA ILE A 29 -8.17 10.04 8.41
C ILE A 29 -9.65 10.33 8.20
N SER A 30 -10.19 9.91 7.06
CA SER A 30 -11.62 9.99 6.73
C SER A 30 -12.27 11.37 7.02
N PRO A 31 -11.63 12.50 6.66
CA PRO A 31 -12.12 13.84 7.01
C PRO A 31 -13.47 14.17 6.38
N TRP A 32 -13.91 13.41 5.37
CA TRP A 32 -15.20 13.51 4.70
C TRP A 32 -16.15 12.33 4.99
N GLY A 33 -15.85 11.53 6.02
CA GLY A 33 -16.57 10.33 6.37
C GLY A 33 -15.86 9.05 5.88
N VAL A 34 -16.33 7.90 6.36
CA VAL A 34 -15.80 6.59 5.96
C VAL A 34 -16.26 6.30 4.54
N ASP A 35 -15.31 6.27 3.59
CA ASP A 35 -15.54 5.97 2.18
C ASP A 35 -14.60 4.83 1.77
N ASP A 36 -15.12 3.80 1.14
CA ASP A 36 -14.34 2.66 0.68
C ASP A 36 -13.87 2.79 -0.78
N ARG A 37 -14.15 3.91 -1.45
CA ARG A 37 -13.79 4.16 -2.85
C ARG A 37 -12.49 4.91 -3.01
N PHE A 38 -12.12 5.76 -2.05
CA PHE A 38 -10.92 6.59 -2.09
C PHE A 38 -10.16 6.49 -0.77
N ASP A 39 -8.83 6.63 -0.83
CA ASP A 39 -8.03 6.85 0.36
C ASP A 39 -7.98 8.36 0.63
N GLN A 40 -8.43 8.79 1.80
CA GLN A 40 -8.63 10.16 2.20
C GLN A 40 -7.90 10.45 3.51
N CYS A 41 -6.96 11.38 3.48
CA CYS A 41 -6.24 11.80 4.67
C CYS A 41 -5.73 13.22 4.56
N LEU A 42 -5.84 13.96 5.67
CA LEU A 42 -5.18 15.25 5.83
C LEU A 42 -3.90 15.07 6.62
N ILE A 43 -2.80 15.61 6.13
CA ILE A 43 -1.52 15.63 6.84
C ILE A 43 -1.12 17.09 7.03
N ARG A 44 -1.08 17.52 8.29
CA ARG A 44 -0.95 18.95 8.66
C ARG A 44 -2.00 19.85 7.99
N GLY A 45 -3.22 19.33 7.78
CA GLY A 45 -4.34 20.05 7.19
C GLY A 45 -4.39 20.07 5.66
N PHE A 46 -3.41 19.50 4.97
CA PHE A 46 -3.43 19.34 3.51
C PHE A 46 -3.89 17.94 3.14
N ASP A 47 -4.79 17.82 2.16
CA ASP A 47 -5.13 16.53 1.58
C ASP A 47 -3.90 16.01 0.84
N LEU A 48 -3.36 14.86 1.27
CA LEU A 48 -2.20 14.22 0.64
C LEU A 48 -2.54 12.84 0.05
N CYS A 49 -3.59 12.18 0.53
CA CYS A 49 -3.92 10.83 0.06
C CYS A 49 -4.58 10.84 -1.32
N THR A 50 -5.12 11.97 -1.78
CA THR A 50 -5.68 12.11 -3.13
C THR A 50 -4.76 12.87 -4.11
N SER A 51 -3.93 13.79 -3.61
CA SER A 51 -3.17 14.76 -4.43
C SER A 51 -1.66 14.50 -4.46
N ALA A 52 -1.10 13.87 -3.41
CA ALA A 52 0.34 13.71 -3.21
C ALA A 52 0.72 12.28 -2.82
N ILE A 53 0.04 11.32 -3.42
CA ILE A 53 0.29 9.89 -3.24
C ILE A 53 1.26 9.37 -4.30
N TYR A 54 2.24 8.59 -3.84
CA TYR A 54 3.32 8.03 -4.64
C TYR A 54 3.33 6.51 -4.46
N ARG A 55 3.69 5.79 -5.52
CA ARG A 55 3.96 4.36 -5.48
C ARG A 55 5.39 4.12 -5.95
N ASP A 56 6.21 3.54 -5.08
CA ASP A 56 7.64 3.31 -5.35
C ASP A 56 8.39 4.56 -5.84
N GLY A 57 8.02 5.73 -5.32
CA GLY A 57 8.62 7.02 -5.69
C GLY A 57 8.05 7.66 -6.96
N LEU A 58 7.05 7.05 -7.62
CA LEU A 58 6.36 7.63 -8.77
C LEU A 58 5.00 8.21 -8.38
N PRO A 59 4.65 9.44 -8.79
CA PRO A 59 3.37 10.03 -8.44
C PRO A 59 2.21 9.22 -9.05
N GLN A 60 1.20 8.91 -8.23
CA GLN A 60 -0.05 8.31 -8.69
C GLN A 60 -1.07 9.45 -8.83
N LYS A 61 -1.06 10.13 -9.99
CA LYS A 61 -1.97 11.25 -10.22
C LYS A 61 -3.41 10.75 -10.25
N VAL A 62 -4.23 11.31 -9.37
CA VAL A 62 -5.68 11.13 -9.36
C VAL A 62 -6.30 12.30 -10.13
N ILE A 63 -7.16 11.99 -11.10
CA ILE A 63 -7.97 12.99 -11.81
C ILE A 63 -9.43 12.69 -11.50
N ASP A 64 -10.12 13.62 -10.84
CA ASP A 64 -11.50 13.44 -10.37
C ASP A 64 -11.69 12.12 -9.62
N PHE A 65 -12.52 11.22 -10.16
CA PHE A 65 -12.87 9.94 -9.56
C PHE A 65 -12.01 8.76 -10.05
N SER A 66 -10.89 9.02 -10.73
CA SER A 66 -9.98 7.98 -11.26
C SER A 66 -8.94 7.47 -10.24
N GLY A 67 -9.14 7.76 -8.96
CA GLY A 67 -8.21 7.39 -7.90
C GLY A 67 -8.05 5.88 -7.77
N PHE A 68 -6.80 5.41 -7.71
CA PHE A 68 -6.49 4.02 -7.43
C PHE A 68 -6.38 3.81 -5.92
N LYS A 69 -7.16 2.87 -5.37
CA LYS A 69 -6.95 2.45 -3.98
C LYS A 69 -5.69 1.62 -3.85
N ILE A 70 -4.85 1.98 -2.90
CA ILE A 70 -3.68 1.17 -2.58
C ILE A 70 -4.12 0.02 -1.66
N GLU A 71 -3.62 -1.19 -1.93
CA GLU A 71 -3.86 -2.36 -1.06
C GLU A 71 -2.73 -2.47 -0.04
N PRO A 72 -2.97 -2.21 1.26
CA PRO A 72 -1.93 -2.32 2.29
C PRO A 72 -1.24 -3.70 2.34
N TYR A 73 -1.94 -4.79 2.00
CA TYR A 73 -1.31 -6.12 1.96
C TYR A 73 -0.22 -6.25 0.88
N GLY A 74 -0.31 -5.46 -0.20
CA GLY A 74 0.69 -5.40 -1.28
C GLY A 74 1.92 -4.55 -0.96
N LEU A 75 1.97 -3.90 0.21
CA LEU A 75 3.03 -2.96 0.57
C LEU A 75 4.09 -3.58 1.48
N GLU A 76 5.34 -3.17 1.29
CA GLU A 76 6.44 -3.44 2.21
C GLU A 76 6.47 -2.38 3.33
N ARG A 77 6.10 -1.14 3.02
CA ARG A 77 5.97 -0.04 3.98
C ARG A 77 5.24 1.14 3.36
N ILE A 78 4.83 2.08 4.22
CA ILE A 78 4.35 3.39 3.82
C ILE A 78 5.27 4.45 4.41
N GLU A 79 5.76 5.35 3.59
CA GLU A 79 6.61 6.46 3.99
C GLU A 79 5.83 7.76 3.90
N VAL A 80 5.86 8.56 4.96
CA VAL A 80 5.21 9.87 5.01
C VAL A 80 6.26 10.95 5.22
N LEU A 81 6.42 11.77 4.20
CA LEU A 81 7.26 12.95 4.24
C LEU A 81 6.38 14.15 4.55
N LYS A 82 6.62 14.79 5.70
CA LYS A 82 5.81 15.91 6.19
C LYS A 82 6.51 17.23 5.87
N GLY A 83 5.81 18.09 5.13
CA GLY A 83 6.29 19.41 4.69
C GLY A 83 6.82 19.42 3.25
N PRO A 84 7.26 20.59 2.77
CA PRO A 84 7.61 20.80 1.36
C PRO A 84 8.69 19.85 0.88
N SER A 85 8.42 19.15 -0.22
CA SER A 85 9.30 18.11 -0.77
C SER A 85 9.62 18.30 -2.26
N SER A 86 9.24 19.45 -2.82
CA SER A 86 9.25 19.72 -4.26
C SER A 86 10.63 19.68 -4.90
N VAL A 87 11.69 19.91 -4.13
CA VAL A 87 13.09 19.86 -4.61
C VAL A 87 13.45 18.47 -5.15
N LEU A 88 12.92 17.40 -4.56
CA LEU A 88 13.26 16.03 -4.93
C LEU A 88 12.20 15.36 -5.83
N TYR A 89 10.94 15.78 -5.72
CA TYR A 89 9.81 15.07 -6.34
C TYR A 89 8.94 15.92 -7.27
N GLY A 90 9.33 17.17 -7.54
CA GLY A 90 8.63 18.07 -8.44
C GLY A 90 7.40 18.73 -7.82
N GLU A 91 6.35 18.92 -8.61
CA GLU A 91 5.06 19.42 -8.12
C GLU A 91 4.55 18.51 -7.00
N ASN A 92 4.32 19.09 -5.82
CA ASN A 92 3.92 18.36 -4.62
C ASN A 92 3.18 19.31 -3.68
N GLU A 93 2.27 18.77 -2.88
CA GLU A 93 1.51 19.55 -1.90
C GLU A 93 2.40 20.12 -0.80
N ALA A 94 2.00 21.26 -0.22
CA ALA A 94 2.75 21.89 0.87
C ALA A 94 2.83 21.02 2.13
N GLY A 95 1.87 20.11 2.31
CA GLY A 95 1.85 19.11 3.39
C GLY A 95 2.91 18.00 3.23
N GLY A 96 3.47 17.83 2.03
CA GLY A 96 4.42 16.78 1.67
C GLY A 96 3.78 15.64 0.89
N MET A 97 4.21 14.40 1.13
CA MET A 97 3.73 13.24 0.36
C MET A 97 3.58 11.96 1.19
N VAL A 98 2.81 11.03 0.63
CA VAL A 98 2.70 9.64 1.08
C VAL A 98 3.24 8.73 -0.01
N ASN A 99 4.28 7.96 0.28
CA ASN A 99 4.88 6.99 -0.64
C ASN A 99 4.58 5.56 -0.17
N ALA A 100 3.76 4.85 -0.94
CA ALA A 100 3.48 3.44 -0.78
C ALA A 100 4.57 2.61 -1.48
N VAL A 101 5.37 1.91 -0.70
CA VAL A 101 6.47 1.08 -1.22
C VAL A 101 5.98 -0.34 -1.35
N THR A 102 6.02 -0.89 -2.57
CA THR A 102 5.49 -2.22 -2.84
C THR A 102 6.43 -3.32 -2.35
N LYS A 103 5.85 -4.49 -2.09
CA LYS A 103 6.58 -5.73 -1.84
C LYS A 103 7.48 -6.07 -3.04
N ARG A 104 8.73 -6.46 -2.76
CA ARG A 104 9.72 -6.83 -3.78
C ARG A 104 10.12 -8.30 -3.69
N PRO A 105 10.62 -8.90 -4.78
CA PRO A 105 11.23 -10.22 -4.77
C PRO A 105 12.30 -10.37 -3.69
N THR A 106 12.37 -11.56 -3.11
CA THR A 106 13.26 -11.89 -2.00
C THR A 106 14.33 -12.88 -2.44
N ASP A 107 15.52 -12.78 -1.86
CA ASP A 107 16.63 -13.71 -2.15
C ASP A 107 16.46 -15.07 -1.46
N LYS A 108 15.51 -15.16 -0.52
CA LYS A 108 15.13 -16.39 0.19
C LYS A 108 13.66 -16.70 -0.05
N PRO A 109 13.28 -17.99 -0.07
CA PRO A 109 11.88 -18.38 -0.15
C PRO A 109 11.05 -17.75 0.98
N ILE A 110 9.89 -17.21 0.61
CA ILE A 110 8.86 -16.74 1.51
C ILE A 110 7.54 -17.40 1.15
N TYR A 111 6.79 -17.79 2.17
CA TYR A 111 5.43 -18.31 2.05
C TYR A 111 4.65 -17.77 3.23
N ASP A 112 3.72 -16.87 2.95
CA ASP A 112 2.85 -16.28 3.95
C ASP A 112 1.42 -16.28 3.42
N GLY A 113 0.47 -16.36 4.33
CA GLY A 113 -0.93 -16.27 3.99
C GLY A 113 -1.78 -16.19 5.23
N PHE A 114 -2.99 -15.68 5.06
CA PHE A 114 -3.95 -15.55 6.14
C PHE A 114 -5.37 -15.78 5.64
N LEU A 115 -6.24 -16.06 6.60
CA LEU A 115 -7.68 -16.09 6.43
C LEU A 115 -8.29 -15.36 7.62
N SER A 116 -9.21 -14.44 7.36
CA SER A 116 -9.92 -13.70 8.39
C SER A 116 -11.42 -13.67 8.13
N TYR A 117 -12.17 -13.56 9.23
CA TYR A 117 -13.62 -13.36 9.24
C TYR A 117 -13.96 -12.34 10.32
N GLY A 118 -14.82 -11.38 10.01
CA GLY A 118 -15.12 -10.28 10.93
C GLY A 118 -16.47 -9.61 10.70
N SER A 119 -16.56 -8.37 11.19
CA SER A 119 -17.78 -7.55 11.10
C SER A 119 -18.33 -7.46 9.67
N PHE A 120 -19.64 -7.27 9.57
CA PHE A 120 -20.36 -7.16 8.29
C PHE A 120 -20.18 -8.38 7.38
N ASN A 121 -20.02 -9.56 8.00
CA ASN A 121 -19.75 -10.84 7.33
C ASN A 121 -18.54 -10.78 6.38
N THR A 122 -17.53 -9.96 6.71
CA THR A 122 -16.35 -9.80 5.88
C THR A 122 -15.48 -11.04 5.98
N VAL A 123 -15.24 -11.70 4.85
CA VAL A 123 -14.27 -12.79 4.67
C VAL A 123 -13.12 -12.24 3.83
N GLU A 124 -11.89 -12.43 4.30
CA GLU A 124 -10.70 -12.05 3.56
C GLU A 124 -9.63 -13.14 3.61
N ALA A 125 -8.98 -13.37 2.47
CA ALA A 125 -7.83 -14.25 2.38
C ALA A 125 -6.70 -13.56 1.61
N GLY A 126 -5.48 -13.75 2.09
CA GLY A 126 -4.27 -13.25 1.44
C GLY A 126 -3.23 -14.35 1.28
N LEU A 127 -2.43 -14.22 0.23
CA LEU A 127 -1.31 -15.09 -0.07
C LEU A 127 -0.13 -14.24 -0.55
N ASP A 128 1.07 -14.54 -0.06
CA ASP A 128 2.32 -13.91 -0.47
C ASP A 128 3.40 -14.98 -0.57
N ILE A 129 3.80 -15.26 -1.82
CA ILE A 129 4.82 -16.26 -2.12
C ILE A 129 5.93 -15.62 -2.94
N GLY A 130 7.17 -16.02 -2.70
CA GLY A 130 8.30 -15.46 -3.43
C GLY A 130 9.60 -16.17 -3.10
N GLY A 131 10.64 -15.81 -3.84
CA GLY A 131 11.97 -16.38 -3.68
C GLY A 131 12.78 -16.41 -4.98
N PRO A 132 13.98 -16.99 -4.93
CA PRO A 132 14.81 -17.21 -6.13
C PRO A 132 14.17 -18.25 -7.05
N ILE A 133 14.37 -18.08 -8.37
CA ILE A 133 13.91 -19.01 -9.41
C ILE A 133 15.07 -19.89 -9.90
N ASP A 134 16.32 -19.42 -9.76
CA ASP A 134 17.52 -20.16 -10.15
C ASP A 134 18.55 -20.25 -9.00
N ASP A 135 19.38 -21.28 -9.06
CA ASP A 135 20.43 -21.55 -8.05
C ASP A 135 21.51 -20.47 -8.00
N ALA A 136 21.71 -19.72 -9.09
CA ALA A 136 22.69 -18.63 -9.15
C ALA A 136 22.17 -17.32 -8.52
N GLY A 137 20.90 -17.27 -8.09
CA GLY A 137 20.28 -16.11 -7.46
C GLY A 137 20.13 -14.91 -8.40
N VAL A 138 20.12 -15.13 -9.72
CA VAL A 138 20.04 -14.05 -10.71
C VAL A 138 18.61 -13.55 -10.87
N TRP A 139 17.65 -14.46 -10.78
CA TRP A 139 16.22 -14.24 -10.95
C TRP A 139 15.47 -14.58 -9.66
N SER A 140 14.53 -13.73 -9.32
CA SER A 140 13.61 -13.93 -8.21
C SER A 140 12.22 -13.43 -8.56
N TYR A 141 11.23 -13.93 -7.83
CA TYR A 141 9.84 -13.52 -8.00
C TYR A 141 9.18 -13.24 -6.65
N ARG A 142 8.08 -12.50 -6.71
CA ARG A 142 7.07 -12.41 -5.66
C ARG A 142 5.70 -12.32 -6.30
N LEU A 143 4.74 -13.05 -5.73
CA LEU A 143 3.35 -13.01 -6.10
C LEU A 143 2.56 -12.76 -4.82
N THR A 144 1.93 -11.59 -4.74
CA THR A 144 1.04 -11.25 -3.63
C THR A 144 -0.39 -11.15 -4.16
N GLY A 145 -1.33 -11.78 -3.47
CA GLY A 145 -2.75 -11.78 -3.81
C GLY A 145 -3.62 -11.59 -2.58
N LEU A 146 -4.77 -10.95 -2.77
CA LEU A 146 -5.78 -10.78 -1.73
C LEU A 146 -7.17 -10.84 -2.35
N VAL A 147 -8.08 -11.51 -1.65
CA VAL A 147 -9.52 -11.51 -1.96
C VAL A 147 -10.29 -11.14 -0.70
N ARG A 148 -11.22 -10.19 -0.82
CA ARG A 148 -12.11 -9.72 0.24
C ARG A 148 -13.53 -9.74 -0.29
N ASN A 149 -14.46 -10.25 0.51
CA ASN A 149 -15.89 -10.14 0.28
C ASN A 149 -16.59 -9.76 1.59
N GLY A 150 -17.45 -8.74 1.56
CA GLY A 150 -18.11 -8.27 2.77
C GLY A 150 -19.04 -7.08 2.53
N ALA A 151 -19.85 -6.76 3.53
CA ALA A 151 -20.67 -5.55 3.53
C ALA A 151 -19.96 -4.39 4.26
N LEU A 152 -20.48 -3.17 4.09
CA LEU A 152 -20.13 -2.02 4.92
C LEU A 152 -21.19 -1.78 5.99
N GLU A 153 -20.93 -0.82 6.88
CA GLU A 153 -21.89 -0.34 7.89
C GLU A 153 -23.16 0.24 7.25
N THR A 154 -23.03 0.87 6.08
CA THR A 154 -24.16 1.43 5.34
C THR A 154 -24.93 0.35 4.59
N ASP A 155 -26.25 0.32 4.77
CA ASP A 155 -27.15 -0.60 4.08
C ASP A 155 -26.93 -0.60 2.56
N TYR A 156 -26.97 -1.80 1.98
CA TYR A 156 -26.77 -2.06 0.54
C TYR A 156 -25.37 -1.72 -0.02
N SER A 157 -24.40 -1.41 0.85
CA SER A 157 -23.01 -1.16 0.43
C SER A 157 -22.12 -2.40 0.64
N ARG A 158 -21.13 -2.57 -0.25
CA ARG A 158 -20.24 -3.75 -0.31
C ARG A 158 -18.79 -3.31 -0.39
N ASN A 159 -17.90 -4.07 0.25
CA ASN A 159 -16.46 -3.85 0.29
C ASN A 159 -15.71 -5.03 -0.33
N ASP A 160 -16.05 -5.34 -1.59
CA ASP A 160 -15.46 -6.45 -2.32
C ASP A 160 -14.13 -6.02 -2.95
N ARG A 161 -13.08 -6.86 -2.83
CA ARG A 161 -11.77 -6.58 -3.43
C ARG A 161 -11.10 -7.83 -3.96
N ILE A 162 -10.52 -7.71 -5.16
CA ILE A 162 -9.56 -8.67 -5.70
C ILE A 162 -8.28 -7.89 -6.01
N PHE A 163 -7.16 -8.35 -5.47
CA PHE A 163 -5.86 -7.76 -5.68
C PHE A 163 -4.87 -8.85 -6.09
N VAL A 164 -4.08 -8.58 -7.12
CA VAL A 164 -3.00 -9.46 -7.59
C VAL A 164 -1.82 -8.59 -8.01
N ALA A 165 -0.64 -8.89 -7.49
CA ALA A 165 0.59 -8.17 -7.76
C ALA A 165 1.74 -9.16 -8.05
N PRO A 166 2.04 -9.44 -9.32
CA PRO A 166 3.24 -10.16 -9.70
C PRO A 166 4.43 -9.20 -9.80
N ALA A 167 5.57 -9.60 -9.23
CA ALA A 167 6.82 -8.87 -9.30
C ALA A 167 7.97 -9.84 -9.68
N PRO A 168 8.46 -9.80 -10.92
CA PRO A 168 9.71 -10.46 -11.29
C PRO A 168 10.90 -9.51 -11.08
N SER A 169 12.06 -10.07 -10.75
CA SER A 169 13.33 -9.35 -10.72
C SER A 169 14.41 -10.16 -11.42
N GLY A 170 15.25 -9.48 -12.19
CA GLY A 170 16.43 -10.05 -12.83
C GLY A 170 17.60 -9.09 -12.70
N SER A 171 18.68 -9.55 -12.08
CA SER A 171 19.92 -8.77 -12.03
C SER A 171 20.80 -9.06 -13.25
N ARG A 172 21.40 -8.03 -13.86
CA ARG A 172 22.45 -8.28 -14.85
C ARG A 172 23.70 -8.74 -14.11
N MET A 173 24.20 -9.92 -14.47
CA MET A 173 25.50 -10.43 -14.05
C MET A 173 26.54 -9.31 -14.19
N ARG A 174 27.12 -8.85 -13.07
CA ARG A 174 28.23 -7.89 -13.12
C ARG A 174 29.35 -8.56 -13.90
N ARG A 175 29.67 -8.04 -15.10
CA ARG A 175 30.86 -8.49 -15.82
C ARG A 175 32.05 -8.34 -14.87
N PRO A 176 32.87 -9.38 -14.67
CA PRO A 176 34.13 -9.22 -13.98
C PRO A 176 34.96 -8.18 -14.76
N ARG A 177 35.57 -7.24 -14.03
CA ARG A 177 36.60 -6.37 -14.59
C ARG A 177 37.89 -7.17 -14.75
#